data_AF-A0A101SS63-F1
#
_entry.id   AF-A0A101SS63-F1
#
_cell.length_a   1.000
_cell.length_b   1.000
_cell.length_c   1.000
_cell.angle_alpha   90.00
_cell.angle_beta   90.00
_cell.angle_gamma   90.00
#
_symmetry.space_group_name_H-M   'P 1'
#
loop_
_entity.id
_entity.type
_entity.pdbx_description
1 polymer ?
#
loop_
_entity_poly.entity_id
_entity_poly.type
_entity_poly.pdbx_seq_one_letter_code
_entity_poly.pdbx_strand_id
1 'polypeptide(L)'
;MTSADLAEMRDALVTLRRSIESLRTADGESPYVRRLMNDLDRFQLDMEDIRGTRFRVPAAHGAVGAREVIAVHDRPYHHQPWQDADDEGIGGHRR
;
A
#
# COMPACT_ATOMS: atom_id res chain seq x y z
N MET A 1 17.95 17.13 -3.72
CA MET A 1 16.68 17.52 -4.38
C MET A 1 16.38 18.97 -4.09
N THR A 2 16.37 19.77 -5.15
CA THR A 2 15.99 21.18 -5.10
C THR A 2 14.48 21.32 -4.99
N SER A 3 13.99 22.52 -4.66
CA SER A 3 12.54 22.79 -4.69
C SER A 3 11.97 22.74 -6.12
N ALA A 4 12.80 22.96 -7.14
CA ALA A 4 12.40 22.92 -8.54
C ALA A 4 12.17 21.46 -8.99
N ASP A 5 13.10 20.55 -8.67
CA ASP A 5 12.95 19.11 -8.99
C ASP A 5 11.66 18.55 -8.40
N LEU A 6 11.31 18.95 -7.17
CA LEU A 6 10.07 18.56 -6.50
C LEU A 6 8.80 19.17 -7.12
N ALA A 7 8.92 20.31 -7.78
CA ALA A 7 7.79 20.93 -8.49
C ALA A 7 7.57 20.20 -9.82
N GLU A 8 8.65 19.96 -10.58
CA GLU A 8 8.62 19.20 -11.82
C GLU A 8 8.04 17.80 -11.64
N MET A 9 8.46 17.08 -10.59
CA MET A 9 7.88 15.77 -10.26
C MET A 9 6.36 15.84 -9.99
N ARG A 10 5.88 16.90 -9.33
CA ARG A 10 4.43 17.07 -9.07
C ARG A 10 3.67 17.32 -10.36
N ASP A 11 4.21 18.14 -11.25
CA ASP A 11 3.60 18.42 -12.54
C ASP A 11 3.56 17.16 -13.43
N ALA A 12 4.61 16.34 -13.36
CA ALA A 12 4.65 15.03 -14.02
C ALA A 12 3.57 14.08 -13.48
N LEU A 13 3.39 13.99 -12.15
CA LEU A 13 2.33 13.16 -11.56
C LEU A 13 0.92 13.66 -11.91
N VAL A 14 0.70 14.98 -11.97
CA VAL A 14 -0.57 15.55 -12.44
C VAL A 14 -0.85 15.15 -13.88
N THR A 15 0.17 15.19 -14.73
CA THR A 15 0.06 14.77 -16.14
C THR A 15 -0.23 13.28 -16.25
N LEU A 16 0.46 12.44 -15.47
CA LEU A 16 0.24 10.99 -15.44
C LEU A 16 -1.18 10.64 -15.01
N ARG A 17 -1.72 11.32 -13.99
CA ARG A 17 -3.12 11.16 -13.56
C ARG A 17 -4.10 11.34 -14.72
N ARG A 18 -3.98 12.46 -15.44
CA ARG A 18 -4.84 12.76 -16.58
C ARG A 18 -4.73 11.70 -17.68
N SER A 19 -3.52 11.20 -17.94
CA SER A 19 -3.30 10.12 -18.91
C SER A 19 -3.97 8.81 -18.49
N ILE A 20 -3.89 8.42 -17.21
CA ILE A 20 -4.54 7.21 -16.69
C ILE A 20 -6.07 7.39 -16.65
N GLU A 21 -6.58 8.57 -16.33
CA GLU A 21 -8.03 8.86 -16.41
C GLU A 21 -8.56 8.80 -17.85
N SER A 22 -7.78 9.29 -18.82
CA SER A 22 -8.10 9.14 -20.24
C SER A 22 -8.14 7.66 -20.64
N LEU A 23 -7.13 6.88 -20.22
CA LEU A 23 -7.07 5.44 -20.43
C LEU A 23 -8.29 4.72 -19.82
N ARG A 24 -8.65 5.09 -18.58
CA ARG A 24 -9.84 4.58 -17.88
C ARG A 24 -11.13 4.88 -18.63
N THR A 25 -11.22 6.05 -19.24
CA THR A 25 -12.39 6.46 -20.03
C THR A 25 -12.48 5.68 -21.35
N ALA A 26 -11.34 5.37 -21.97
CA ALA A 26 -11.27 4.63 -23.23
C ALA A 26 -11.45 3.11 -23.06
N ASP A 27 -10.76 2.51 -22.09
CA ASP A 27 -10.65 1.05 -21.94
C ASP A 27 -11.46 0.49 -20.75
N GLY A 28 -12.15 1.36 -20.01
CA GLY A 28 -12.98 1.01 -18.87
C GLY A 28 -12.20 0.66 -17.58
N GLU A 29 -12.93 0.12 -16.60
CA GLU A 29 -12.44 -0.20 -15.24
C GLU A 29 -11.65 -1.51 -15.15
N SER A 30 -10.62 -1.64 -15.98
CA SER A 30 -9.75 -2.81 -15.93
C SER A 30 -8.99 -2.90 -14.58
N PRO A 31 -8.75 -4.10 -14.02
CA PRO A 31 -7.89 -4.28 -12.85
C PRO A 31 -6.51 -3.61 -13.00
N TYR A 32 -5.97 -3.54 -14.22
CA TYR A 32 -4.69 -2.89 -14.50
C TYR A 32 -4.77 -1.37 -14.34
N VAL A 33 -5.84 -0.74 -14.81
CA VAL A 33 -6.08 0.71 -14.67
C VAL A 33 -6.25 1.08 -13.20
N ARG A 34 -7.00 0.27 -12.44
CA ARG A 34 -7.13 0.45 -10.98
C ARG A 34 -5.78 0.35 -10.26
N ARG A 35 -4.92 -0.58 -10.68
CA ARG A 35 -3.56 -0.71 -10.14
C ARG A 35 -2.71 0.53 -10.43
N LEU A 36 -2.74 1.04 -11.66
CA LEU A 36 -2.03 2.26 -12.03
C LEU A 36 -2.48 3.48 -11.21
N MET A 37 -3.79 3.62 -10.97
CA MET A 37 -4.31 4.68 -10.09
C MET A 37 -3.81 4.52 -8.65
N ASN A 38 -3.86 3.32 -8.09
CA ASN A 38 -3.35 3.06 -6.74
C ASN A 38 -1.84 3.35 -6.63
N ASP A 39 -1.05 2.96 -7.63
CA ASP A 39 0.38 3.21 -7.65
C ASP A 39 0.67 4.71 -7.71
N LEU A 40 -0.11 5.47 -8.49
CA LEU A 40 -0.03 6.92 -8.57
C LEU A 40 -0.37 7.60 -7.22
N ASP A 41 -1.47 7.19 -6.57
CA ASP A 41 -1.85 7.70 -5.25
C ASP A 41 -0.73 7.47 -4.24
N ARG A 42 -0.09 6.29 -4.30
CA ARG A 42 1.04 5.96 -3.44
C ARG A 42 2.27 6.81 -3.69
N PHE A 43 2.61 7.08 -4.97
CA PHE A 43 3.68 8.02 -5.30
C PHE A 43 3.42 9.43 -4.78
N GLN A 44 2.17 9.89 -4.76
CA GLN A 44 1.82 11.20 -4.21
C GLN A 44 2.02 11.25 -2.69
N LEU A 45 1.60 10.20 -1.97
CA LEU A 45 1.84 10.07 -0.53
C LEU A 45 3.34 10.05 -0.20
N ASP A 46 4.13 9.26 -0.93
CA ASP A 46 5.58 9.19 -0.74
C ASP A 46 6.26 10.56 -0.97
N MET A 47 5.75 11.36 -1.91
CA MET A 47 6.23 12.72 -2.16
C MET A 47 5.87 13.71 -1.04
N GLU A 48 4.70 13.57 -0.43
CA GLU A 48 4.31 14.34 0.75
C GLU A 48 5.21 13.96 1.95
N ASP A 49 5.50 12.67 2.10
CA ASP A 49 6.43 12.17 3.11
C ASP A 49 7.85 12.71 2.88
N ILE A 50 8.35 12.83 1.64
CA ILE A 50 9.66 13.47 1.37
C ILE A 50 9.67 14.92 1.84
N ARG A 51 8.56 15.66 1.68
CA ARG A 51 8.43 17.04 2.18
C ARG A 51 8.41 17.07 3.71
N GLY A 52 7.71 16.13 4.35
CA GLY A 52 7.63 16.00 5.81
C GLY A 52 8.91 15.45 6.47
N THR A 53 9.68 14.63 5.75
CA THR A 53 10.92 13.96 6.22
C THR A 53 12.06 14.95 6.43
N ARG A 54 11.97 16.16 5.85
CA ARG A 54 12.85 17.28 6.27
C ARG A 54 12.73 17.61 7.77
N PHE A 55 11.67 17.16 8.44
CA PHE A 55 11.47 17.29 9.89
C PHE A 55 11.54 15.99 10.68
N ARG A 56 11.77 14.84 10.04
CA ARG A 56 11.94 13.56 10.73
C ARG A 56 12.91 12.70 9.96
N VAL A 57 14.21 12.92 10.19
CA VAL A 57 15.13 11.79 10.21
C VAL A 57 14.59 10.86 11.30
N PRO A 58 14.11 9.64 11.00
CA PRO A 58 13.97 8.66 12.05
C PRO A 58 15.40 8.48 12.56
N ALA A 59 15.65 8.86 13.82
CA ALA A 59 16.89 8.51 14.49
C ALA A 59 17.19 7.05 14.13
N ALA A 60 18.38 6.81 13.56
CA ALA A 60 18.87 5.49 13.17
C ALA A 60 18.39 4.50 14.22
N HIS A 61 17.56 3.52 13.81
CA HIS A 61 16.75 2.62 14.64
C HIS A 61 17.33 2.36 16.04
N GLY A 62 17.12 3.34 16.91
CA GLY A 62 17.82 3.51 18.16
C GLY A 62 16.77 3.91 19.15
N ALA A 63 16.11 2.88 19.69
CA ALA A 63 15.23 2.95 20.83
C ALA A 63 14.03 3.93 20.71
N VAL A 64 13.25 3.87 19.63
CA VAL A 64 11.88 4.42 19.63
C VAL A 64 10.90 3.25 19.74
N GLY A 65 10.59 2.89 20.98
CA GLY A 65 9.58 1.89 21.34
C GLY A 65 9.97 0.48 20.93
N ALA A 66 10.19 -0.40 21.90
CA ALA A 66 10.04 -1.82 21.62
C ALA A 66 8.64 -2.00 21.01
N ARG A 67 8.57 -2.16 19.69
CA ARG A 67 7.39 -2.70 19.04
C ARG A 67 7.07 -3.95 19.84
N GLU A 68 5.86 -4.08 20.36
CA GLU A 68 5.49 -5.31 21.06
C GLU A 68 5.65 -6.45 20.05
N VAL A 69 6.79 -7.14 20.12
CA VAL A 69 7.07 -8.29 19.29
C VAL A 69 6.40 -9.45 20.00
N ILE A 70 5.17 -9.74 19.58
CA ILE A 70 4.49 -10.95 20.02
C ILE A 70 5.21 -12.12 19.35
N ALA A 71 5.93 -12.90 20.15
CA ALA A 71 6.57 -14.11 19.68
C ALA A 71 5.49 -15.13 19.26
N VAL A 72 5.38 -15.39 17.97
CA VAL A 72 4.54 -16.48 17.45
C VAL A 72 5.29 -17.78 17.71
N HIS A 73 4.68 -18.68 18.49
CA HIS A 73 5.30 -19.95 18.83
C HIS A 73 5.05 -20.97 17.70
N ASP A 74 6.09 -21.68 17.26
CA ASP A 74 6.01 -22.73 16.22
C ASP A 74 5.28 -24.02 16.68
N ARG A 75 4.52 -23.96 17.79
CA ARG A 75 3.70 -25.10 18.20
C ARG A 75 2.55 -25.23 17.19
N PRO A 76 2.22 -26.45 16.73
CA PRO A 76 1.02 -26.65 15.93
C PRO A 76 -0.16 -26.04 16.68
N TYR A 77 -0.89 -25.14 16.01
CA TYR A 77 -2.15 -24.66 16.54
C TYR A 77 -3.05 -25.87 16.83
N HIS A 78 -3.81 -25.82 17.92
CA HIS A 78 -4.85 -26.82 18.16
C HIS A 78 -5.70 -26.93 16.90
N HIS A 79 -5.87 -28.16 16.40
CA HIS A 79 -6.53 -28.53 15.14
C HIS A 79 -8.05 -28.31 15.13
N GLN A 80 -8.58 -27.52 16.06
CA GLN A 80 -9.96 -27.04 16.07
C GLN A 80 -10.11 -25.55 15.70
N PRO A 81 -9.25 -24.90 14.90
CA PRO A 81 -9.65 -23.59 14.45
C PRO A 81 -10.73 -23.81 13.38
N TRP A 82 -11.82 -23.04 13.41
CA TRP A 82 -12.83 -23.00 12.34
C TRP A 82 -13.78 -24.21 12.23
N GLN A 83 -14.19 -24.85 13.34
CA GLN A 83 -15.15 -25.97 13.29
C GLN A 83 -16.46 -25.65 12.58
N ASP A 84 -16.93 -24.41 12.71
CA ASP A 84 -18.20 -23.96 12.13
C ASP A 84 -18.01 -23.15 10.83
N ALA A 85 -16.77 -22.99 10.33
CA ALA A 85 -16.52 -22.18 9.13
C ALA A 85 -17.06 -22.80 7.84
N ASP A 86 -17.27 -24.13 7.85
CA ASP A 86 -17.94 -24.83 6.78
C ASP A 86 -19.47 -24.59 6.81
N ASP A 87 -20.06 -24.29 7.97
CA ASP A 87 -21.49 -23.99 8.13
C ASP A 87 -21.84 -22.57 7.66
N GLU A 88 -20.85 -21.66 7.64
CA GLU A 88 -20.98 -20.32 7.07
C GLU A 88 -20.76 -20.27 5.54
N GLY A 89 -20.47 -21.42 4.90
CA GLY A 89 -20.29 -21.52 3.43
C GLY A 89 -19.01 -20.87 2.89
N ILE A 90 -18.02 -20.63 3.75
CA ILE A 90 -16.73 -19.98 3.41
C ILE A 90 -15.61 -21.03 3.20
N GLY A 91 -15.92 -22.32 3.41
CA GLY A 91 -15.02 -23.45 3.17
C GLY A 91 -14.81 -23.75 1.68
N GLY A 92 -13.56 -23.84 1.25
CA GLY A 92 -13.20 -24.18 -0.12
C GLY A 92 -13.56 -25.62 -0.48
N HIS A 93 -14.67 -25.83 -1.18
CA HIS A 93 -15.00 -27.14 -1.74
C HIS A 93 -13.91 -27.57 -2.75
N ARG A 94 -13.09 -28.56 -2.39
CA ARG A 94 -12.28 -29.30 -3.36
C ARG A 94 -13.23 -30.18 -4.17
N ARG A 95 -13.25 -29.97 -5.50
CA ARG A 95 -13.64 -31.01 -6.46
C ARG A 95 -12.37 -31.61 -7.04
#